data_AF-K6UNY3-F1
#
_entry.id   AF-K6UNY3-F1
#
_cell.length_a   1.000
_cell.length_b   1.000
_cell.length_c   1.000
_cell.angle_alpha   90.00
_cell.angle_beta   90.00
_cell.angle_gamma   90.00
#
_symmetry.space_group_name_H-M   'P 1'
#
loop_
_entity.id
_entity.type
_entity.pdbx_description
1 polymer ?
#
loop_
_entity_poly.entity_id
_entity_poly.type
_entity_poly.pdbx_seq_one_letter_code
_entity_poly.pdbx_strand_id
1 'polypeptide(L)'
;MYKEFFSNETKPQNSSYCDVKDSNSQINSQAKGLCSNLVYHLEKISKEQKPNQTEHCSYLRYWLYDKIGGIQSDHSEKTNKIPFFKYFIDAWSKLNEKLGKICAAPVVKDVTLKELKNRKYLYIYFKNLDEIYNVSTRNNKNDC
;
A
#
# COMPACT_ATOMS: atom_id res chain seq x y z
N MET A 1 -4.28 12.79 6.56
CA MET A 1 -5.07 12.49 5.35
C MET A 1 -5.49 11.03 5.25
N TYR A 2 -4.60 10.05 5.02
CA TYR A 2 -5.04 8.67 4.73
C TYR A 2 -5.13 7.71 5.94
N LYS A 3 -4.63 8.12 7.11
CA LYS A 3 -4.47 7.21 8.25
C LYS A 3 -5.79 6.57 8.68
N GLU A 4 -6.87 7.35 8.72
CA GLU A 4 -8.20 6.86 9.14
C GLU A 4 -8.76 5.76 8.21
N PHE A 5 -8.65 5.95 6.89
CA PHE A 5 -9.17 4.97 5.94
C PHE A 5 -8.50 3.60 6.07
N PHE A 6 -7.18 3.61 6.29
CA PHE A 6 -6.31 2.43 6.37
C PHE A 6 -6.06 1.91 7.80
N SER A 7 -6.80 2.43 8.80
CA SER A 7 -6.70 1.96 10.20
C SER A 7 -7.74 0.91 10.57
N ASN A 8 -8.86 0.86 9.85
CA ASN A 8 -9.94 -0.09 10.11
C ASN A 8 -9.77 -1.33 9.25
N GLU A 9 -9.81 -2.50 9.87
CA GLU A 9 -9.67 -3.80 9.20
C GLU A 9 -10.82 -4.70 9.66
N THR A 10 -11.59 -5.23 8.71
CA THR A 10 -12.54 -6.32 8.97
C THR A 10 -12.23 -7.48 8.04
N LYS A 11 -12.85 -8.64 8.27
CA LYS A 11 -12.64 -9.83 7.44
C LYS A 11 -13.10 -9.55 5.99
N PRO A 12 -12.21 -9.63 4.99
CA PRO A 12 -12.57 -9.37 3.60
C PRO A 12 -13.46 -10.49 3.03
N GLN A 13 -14.30 -10.15 2.05
CA GLN A 13 -15.14 -11.14 1.36
C GLN A 13 -14.32 -12.06 0.44
N ASN A 14 -13.23 -11.53 -0.11
CA ASN A 14 -12.35 -12.19 -1.06
C ASN A 14 -11.05 -12.68 -0.40
N SER A 15 -11.12 -13.15 0.86
CA SER A 15 -9.94 -13.66 1.58
C SER A 15 -9.23 -14.79 0.85
N SER A 16 -9.94 -15.55 -0.01
CA SER A 16 -9.37 -16.66 -0.77
C SER A 16 -8.31 -16.26 -1.79
N TYR A 17 -8.22 -14.98 -2.17
CA TYR A 17 -7.12 -14.48 -3.00
C TYR A 17 -5.79 -14.44 -2.25
N CYS A 18 -5.83 -14.54 -0.93
CA CYS A 18 -4.69 -14.70 -0.04
C CYS A 18 -4.40 -16.17 0.28
N ASP A 19 -5.14 -17.13 -0.29
CA ASP A 19 -4.84 -18.53 -0.06
C ASP A 19 -3.55 -18.92 -0.79
N VAL A 20 -2.65 -19.53 -0.03
CA VAL A 20 -1.39 -20.05 -0.52
C VAL A 20 -1.66 -21.39 -1.19
N LYS A 21 -1.47 -21.48 -2.51
CA LYS A 21 -1.65 -22.74 -3.25
C LYS A 21 -0.46 -23.70 -3.14
N ASP A 22 0.72 -23.19 -2.77
CA ASP A 22 1.95 -23.96 -2.67
C ASP A 22 2.36 -24.12 -1.20
N SER A 23 2.29 -25.35 -0.68
CA SER A 23 2.70 -25.70 0.68
C SER A 23 4.16 -25.38 0.99
N ASN A 24 5.00 -25.22 -0.04
CA ASN A 24 6.42 -24.88 0.10
C ASN A 24 6.69 -23.36 0.17
N SER A 25 5.66 -22.52 0.02
CA SER A 25 5.88 -21.07 0.08
C SER A 25 6.17 -20.62 1.52
N GLN A 26 7.25 -19.84 1.69
CA GLN A 26 7.66 -19.22 2.96
C GLN A 26 6.76 -18.02 3.32
N ILE A 27 5.44 -18.18 3.26
CA ILE A 27 4.47 -17.14 3.61
C ILE A 27 4.08 -17.31 5.07
N ASN A 28 4.65 -16.48 5.93
CA ASN A 28 4.36 -16.47 7.36
C ASN A 28 2.95 -15.92 7.67
N SER A 29 2.49 -16.09 8.92
CA SER A 29 1.17 -15.62 9.37
C SER A 29 1.00 -14.11 9.26
N GLN A 30 2.05 -13.32 9.50
CA GLN A 30 2.03 -11.87 9.36
C GLN A 30 1.77 -11.45 7.91
N ALA A 31 2.38 -12.13 6.94
CA ALA A 31 2.15 -11.89 5.52
C ALA A 31 0.71 -12.28 5.11
N LYS A 32 0.17 -13.40 5.61
CA LYS A 32 -1.25 -13.76 5.35
C LYS A 32 -2.23 -12.72 5.91
N GLY A 33 -1.95 -12.22 7.13
CA GLY A 33 -2.71 -11.13 7.73
C GLY A 33 -2.66 -9.87 6.89
N LEU A 34 -1.46 -9.44 6.47
CA LEU A 34 -1.29 -8.28 5.63
C LEU A 34 -1.98 -8.42 4.26
N CYS A 35 -1.95 -9.60 3.65
CA CYS A 35 -2.70 -9.85 2.41
C CYS A 35 -4.20 -9.67 2.62
N SER A 36 -4.75 -10.20 3.73
CA SER A 36 -6.17 -10.04 4.04
C SER A 36 -6.55 -8.55 4.16
N ASN A 37 -5.68 -7.75 4.79
CA ASN A 37 -5.88 -6.31 4.92
C ASN A 37 -5.81 -5.59 3.56
N LEU A 38 -4.88 -5.99 2.70
CA LEU A 38 -4.77 -5.49 1.33
C LEU A 38 -6.06 -5.76 0.53
N VAL A 39 -6.56 -6.99 0.58
CA VAL A 39 -7.83 -7.39 -0.07
C VAL A 39 -8.99 -6.56 0.48
N TYR A 40 -9.09 -6.41 1.80
CA TYR A 40 -10.12 -5.60 2.43
C TYR A 40 -10.12 -4.16 1.91
N HIS A 41 -8.95 -3.52 1.83
CA HIS A 41 -8.85 -2.15 1.32
C HIS A 41 -9.22 -2.05 -0.16
N LEU A 42 -8.86 -3.03 -0.99
CA LEU A 42 -9.26 -3.06 -2.40
C LEU A 42 -10.78 -3.16 -2.57
N GLU A 43 -11.45 -4.00 -1.78
CA GLU A 43 -12.92 -4.10 -1.76
C GLU A 43 -13.60 -2.82 -1.27
N LYS A 44 -12.99 -2.14 -0.29
CA LYS A 44 -13.52 -0.88 0.23
C LYS A 44 -13.40 0.21 -0.83
N ILE A 45 -12.23 0.35 -1.45
CA ILE A 45 -11.97 1.30 -2.54
C ILE A 45 -12.90 1.04 -3.73
N SER A 46 -13.24 -0.22 -4.01
CA SER A 46 -14.16 -0.55 -5.12
C SER A 46 -15.58 -0.03 -4.96
N LYS A 47 -15.96 0.31 -3.74
CA LYS A 47 -17.30 0.84 -3.41
C LYS A 47 -17.30 2.36 -3.34
N GLU A 48 -16.15 3.00 -3.42
CA GLU A 48 -16.05 4.46 -3.37
C GLU A 48 -16.36 5.12 -4.72
N GLN A 49 -16.84 6.35 -4.65
CA GLN A 49 -16.96 7.24 -5.79
C GLN A 49 -15.69 8.06 -5.97
N LYS A 50 -15.49 8.61 -7.18
CA LYS A 50 -14.42 9.58 -7.44
C LYS A 50 -14.74 10.91 -6.73
N PRO A 51 -13.74 11.65 -6.22
CA PRO A 51 -12.30 11.42 -6.38
C PRO A 51 -11.69 10.44 -5.37
N ASN A 52 -12.36 10.17 -4.24
CA ASN A 52 -11.82 9.36 -3.13
C ASN A 52 -11.28 8.01 -3.59
N GLN A 53 -12.01 7.29 -4.45
CA GLN A 53 -11.56 6.02 -5.02
C GLN A 53 -10.17 6.13 -5.66
N THR A 54 -9.95 7.19 -6.46
CA THR A 54 -8.69 7.40 -7.16
C THR A 54 -7.58 7.77 -6.18
N GLU A 55 -7.88 8.60 -5.18
CA GLU A 55 -6.91 9.00 -4.17
C GLU A 55 -6.47 7.81 -3.29
N HIS A 56 -7.42 7.07 -2.73
CA HIS A 56 -7.12 5.90 -1.90
C HIS A 56 -6.42 4.81 -2.69
N CYS A 57 -6.83 4.55 -3.93
CA CYS A 57 -6.10 3.63 -4.80
C CYS A 57 -4.65 4.09 -5.05
N SER A 58 -4.44 5.38 -5.31
CA SER A 58 -3.09 5.93 -5.52
C SER A 58 -2.20 5.74 -4.30
N TYR A 59 -2.77 5.86 -3.09
CA TYR A 59 -2.04 5.73 -1.83
C TYR A 59 -1.82 4.28 -1.38
N LEU A 60 -2.72 3.35 -1.74
CA LEU A 60 -2.72 1.96 -1.27
C LEU A 60 -1.36 1.26 -1.43
N ARG A 61 -0.63 1.54 -2.53
CA ARG A 61 0.70 0.95 -2.76
C ARG A 61 1.71 1.37 -1.68
N TYR A 62 1.66 2.63 -1.26
CA TYR A 62 2.59 3.18 -0.27
C TYR A 62 2.24 2.69 1.14
N TRP A 63 0.95 2.52 1.43
CA TRP A 63 0.51 1.80 2.63
C TRP A 63 1.07 0.37 2.66
N LEU A 64 0.97 -0.37 1.55
CA LEU A 64 1.48 -1.74 1.47
C LEU A 64 3.01 -1.79 1.70
N TYR A 65 3.77 -0.88 1.08
CA TYR A 65 5.23 -0.83 1.23
C TYR A 65 5.67 -0.58 2.68
N ASP A 66 4.95 0.29 3.39
CA ASP A 66 5.19 0.56 4.81
C ASP A 66 4.96 -0.68 5.67
N LYS A 67 3.86 -1.39 5.43
CA LYS A 67 3.53 -2.63 6.16
C LYS A 67 4.50 -3.76 5.86
N ILE A 68 4.95 -3.90 4.61
CA ILE A 68 6.01 -4.84 4.23
C ILE A 68 7.29 -4.56 5.00
N GLY A 69 7.69 -3.29 5.13
CA GLY A 69 8.85 -2.89 5.92
C GLY A 69 8.74 -3.18 7.42
N GLY A 70 7.52 -3.42 7.94
CA GLY A 70 7.32 -3.90 9.31
C GLY A 70 7.52 -5.41 9.47
N ILE A 71 7.44 -6.18 8.39
CA ILE A 71 7.62 -7.65 8.39
C ILE A 71 9.06 -8.01 8.00
N GLN A 72 9.60 -7.36 6.96
CA GLN A 72 10.97 -7.55 6.51
C GLN A 72 11.90 -6.50 7.14
N SER A 73 12.80 -6.95 8.01
CA SER A 73 13.75 -6.08 8.71
C SER A 73 14.88 -5.57 7.82
N ASP A 74 15.36 -6.38 6.87
CA ASP A 74 16.39 -5.95 5.92
C ASP A 74 15.76 -5.09 4.82
N HIS A 75 15.93 -3.78 4.96
CA HIS A 75 15.44 -2.81 3.98
C HIS A 75 16.34 -2.66 2.74
N SER A 76 17.55 -3.22 2.75
CA SER A 76 18.42 -3.27 1.57
C SER A 76 18.03 -4.39 0.61
N GLU A 77 17.25 -5.36 1.09
CA GLU A 77 16.79 -6.49 0.30
C GLU A 77 15.91 -6.04 -0.87
N LYS A 78 16.11 -6.70 -2.02
CA LYS A 78 15.36 -6.42 -3.23
C LYS A 78 13.99 -7.12 -3.18
N THR A 79 12.96 -6.46 -3.72
CA THR A 79 11.59 -6.99 -3.69
C THR A 79 11.42 -8.36 -4.33
N ASN A 80 12.24 -8.69 -5.34
CA ASN A 80 12.22 -10.00 -5.99
C ASN A 80 12.78 -11.14 -5.12
N LYS A 81 13.56 -10.82 -4.08
CA LYS A 81 14.11 -11.78 -3.12
C LYS A 81 13.21 -11.96 -1.89
N ILE A 82 12.18 -11.12 -1.72
CA ILE A 82 11.23 -11.21 -0.62
C ILE A 82 10.07 -12.13 -1.05
N PRO A 83 9.95 -13.36 -0.50
CA PRO A 83 9.02 -14.37 -1.01
C PRO A 83 7.56 -13.90 -1.02
N PHE A 84 7.15 -13.17 0.02
CA PHE A 84 5.78 -12.70 0.16
C PHE A 84 5.46 -11.43 -0.63
N PHE A 85 6.46 -10.76 -1.23
CA PHE A 85 6.20 -9.56 -2.04
C PHE A 85 5.39 -9.91 -3.29
N LYS A 86 5.82 -10.94 -4.04
CA LYS A 86 5.11 -11.43 -5.22
C LYS A 86 3.70 -11.89 -4.86
N TYR A 87 3.56 -12.57 -3.72
CA TYR A 87 2.27 -13.03 -3.20
C TYR A 87 1.25 -11.87 -3.05
N PHE A 88 1.67 -10.70 -2.54
CA PHE A 88 0.78 -9.53 -2.45
C PHE A 88 0.39 -8.97 -3.82
N ILE A 89 1.35 -8.86 -4.74
CA ILE A 89 1.09 -8.32 -6.09
C ILE A 89 0.17 -9.24 -6.87
N ASP A 90 0.36 -10.56 -6.75
CA ASP A 90 -0.49 -11.56 -7.40
C ASP A 90 -1.93 -11.52 -6.86
N ALA A 91 -2.10 -11.43 -5.53
CA ALA A 91 -3.42 -11.29 -4.89
C ALA A 91 -4.12 -10.01 -5.33
N TRP A 92 -3.42 -8.87 -5.29
CA TRP A 92 -3.92 -7.58 -5.77
C TRP A 92 -4.36 -7.67 -7.23
N SER A 93 -3.48 -8.14 -8.12
CA SER A 93 -3.75 -8.20 -9.55
C SER A 93 -5.00 -9.02 -9.86
N LYS A 94 -5.13 -10.20 -9.26
CA LYS A 94 -6.28 -11.09 -9.47
C LYS A 94 -7.59 -10.48 -8.96
N LEU A 95 -7.56 -9.85 -7.80
CA LEU A 95 -8.75 -9.19 -7.26
C LEU A 95 -9.12 -7.96 -8.09
N ASN A 96 -8.15 -7.16 -8.53
CA ASN A 96 -8.40 -5.99 -9.36
C ASN A 96 -9.06 -6.37 -10.69
N GLU A 97 -8.65 -7.48 -11.32
CA GLU A 97 -9.34 -8.02 -12.51
C GLU A 97 -10.83 -8.33 -12.21
N LYS A 98 -11.13 -8.96 -11.07
CA LYS A 98 -12.50 -9.22 -10.63
C LYS A 98 -13.30 -7.95 -10.35
N LEU A 99 -12.65 -6.90 -9.81
CA LEU A 99 -13.28 -5.64 -9.44
C LEU A 99 -13.43 -4.65 -10.61
N GLY A 100 -13.19 -5.07 -11.86
CA GLY A 100 -13.33 -4.20 -13.03
C GLY A 100 -12.18 -3.21 -13.24
N LYS A 101 -10.97 -3.56 -12.77
CA LYS A 101 -9.70 -2.83 -13.01
C LYS A 101 -9.63 -1.42 -12.45
N ILE A 102 -10.40 -1.13 -11.41
CA ILE A 102 -10.46 0.17 -10.72
C ILE A 102 -9.15 0.60 -10.05
N CYS A 103 -8.30 -0.35 -9.67
CA CYS A 103 -7.11 -0.08 -8.87
C CYS A 103 -5.98 -1.04 -9.24
N ALA A 104 -5.24 -0.67 -10.30
CA ALA A 104 -4.17 -1.49 -10.84
C ALA A 104 -3.07 -1.77 -9.80
N ALA A 105 -2.64 -3.04 -9.73
CA ALA A 105 -1.51 -3.45 -8.94
C ALA A 105 -0.23 -2.73 -9.40
N PRO A 106 0.68 -2.35 -8.49
CA PRO A 106 1.90 -1.65 -8.87
C PRO A 106 2.88 -2.59 -9.56
N VAL A 107 3.52 -2.12 -10.63
CA VAL A 107 4.65 -2.81 -11.27
C VAL A 107 5.93 -2.43 -10.53
N VAL A 108 6.49 -3.39 -9.81
CA VAL A 108 7.70 -3.20 -8.99
C VAL A 108 8.70 -4.29 -9.34
N LYS A 109 9.86 -3.91 -9.90
CA LYS A 109 10.93 -4.85 -10.28
C LYS A 109 12.27 -4.30 -9.83
N ASP A 110 13.05 -5.17 -9.18
CA ASP A 110 14.46 -4.94 -8.84
C ASP A 110 14.77 -3.71 -7.95
N VAL A 111 13.80 -3.27 -7.15
CA VAL A 111 13.97 -2.16 -6.19
C VAL A 111 14.14 -2.68 -4.77
N THR A 112 14.75 -1.87 -3.91
CA THR A 112 14.90 -2.20 -2.48
C THR A 112 13.68 -1.75 -1.67
N LEU A 113 13.46 -2.34 -0.49
CA LEU A 113 12.43 -1.82 0.42
C LEU A 113 12.72 -0.39 0.89
N LYS A 114 13.99 -0.04 1.06
CA LYS A 114 14.42 1.33 1.36
C LYS A 114 13.96 2.30 0.27
N GLU A 115 14.09 1.92 -1.00
CA GLU A 115 13.60 2.73 -2.10
C GLU A 115 12.07 2.86 -2.07
N LEU A 116 11.33 1.78 -1.82
CA LEU A 116 9.87 1.84 -1.69
C LEU A 116 9.42 2.76 -0.54
N LYS A 117 10.14 2.73 0.59
CA LYS A 117 9.94 3.65 1.71
C LYS A 117 10.20 5.11 1.30
N ASN A 118 11.27 5.37 0.55
CA ASN A 118 11.55 6.70 0.02
C ASN A 118 10.45 7.19 -0.94
N ARG A 119 9.92 6.32 -1.80
CA ARG A 119 8.79 6.65 -2.69
C ARG A 119 7.55 7.07 -1.90
N LYS A 120 7.26 6.43 -0.76
CA LYS A 120 6.20 6.85 0.16
C LYS A 120 6.44 8.26 0.69
N TYR A 121 7.64 8.55 1.19
CA TYR A 121 7.96 9.90 1.68
C TYR A 121 7.84 10.97 0.59
N LEU A 122 8.33 10.66 -0.60
CA LEU A 122 8.23 11.56 -1.75
C LEU A 122 6.77 11.82 -2.15
N TYR A 123 5.93 10.78 -2.15
CA TYR A 123 4.49 10.94 -2.39
C TYR A 123 3.83 11.86 -1.36
N ILE A 124 4.13 11.65 -0.07
CA ILE A 124 3.60 12.49 1.01
C ILE A 124 4.09 13.94 0.84
N TYR A 125 5.38 14.14 0.57
CA TYR A 125 5.93 15.46 0.33
C TYR A 125 5.19 16.20 -0.79
N PHE A 126 5.04 15.57 -1.97
CA PHE A 126 4.32 16.19 -3.09
C PHE A 126 2.84 16.43 -2.80
N LYS A 127 2.18 15.54 -2.06
CA LYS A 127 0.77 15.73 -1.67
C LYS A 127 0.54 16.89 -0.71
N ASN A 128 1.55 17.29 0.06
CA ASN A 128 1.46 18.40 1.01
C ASN A 128 2.29 19.62 0.55
N LEU A 129 2.76 19.65 -0.71
CA LEU A 129 3.66 20.70 -1.19
C LEU A 129 3.04 22.10 -1.05
N ASP A 130 1.77 22.24 -1.42
CA ASP A 130 1.05 23.52 -1.31
C ASP A 130 0.87 23.95 0.15
N GLU A 131 0.57 23.01 1.05
CA GLU A 131 0.48 23.27 2.49
C GLU A 131 1.83 23.71 3.06
N ILE A 132 2.91 23.01 2.69
CA ILE A 132 4.28 23.32 3.10
C ILE A 132 4.68 24.72 2.59
N TYR A 133 4.37 25.04 1.32
CA TYR A 133 4.63 26.34 0.72
C TYR A 133 3.84 27.47 1.42
N ASN A 134 2.57 27.23 1.71
CA ASN A 134 1.73 28.21 2.41
C ASN A 134 2.22 28.47 3.84
N VAL A 135 2.71 27.45 4.54
CA VAL A 135 3.34 27.62 5.86
C VAL A 135 4.66 28.40 5.75
N SER A 136 5.50 28.10 4.75
CA SER A 136 6.81 28.75 4.60
C SER A 136 6.74 30.21 4.12
N THR A 137 5.67 30.58 3.42
CA THR A 137 5.44 31.95 2.91
C THR A 137 4.54 32.80 3.80
N ARG A 138 3.91 32.21 4.83
CA ARG A 138 3.21 32.98 5.86
C ARG A 138 4.23 33.82 6.64
N ASN A 139 4.28 35.12 6.33
CA ASN A 139 5.04 36.15 7.05
C ASN A 139 4.48 36.43 8.46
N ASN A 140 4.14 35.40 9.24
CA ASN A 140 3.80 35.60 10.64
C ASN A 140 5.09 35.61 11.46
N LYS A 141 5.63 36.82 11.65
CA LYS A 141 6.78 37.14 12.53
C LYS A 141 6.62 36.69 14.00
N ASN A 142 5.53 36.00 14.37
CA ASN A 142 5.18 35.67 15.76
C ASN A 142 5.02 34.16 16.04
N ASP A 143 5.22 33.27 15.06
CA ASP A 143 5.06 31.80 15.26
C ASP A 143 6.38 31.02 15.12
N CYS A 144 7.50 31.60 15.55
CA CYS A 144 8.78 30.90 15.75
C CYS A 144 9.17 30.92 17.23
#